data_AF-A0A2D5BQA4-F1
#
_entry.id   AF-A0A2D5BQA4-F1
#
_cell.length_a   1.000
_cell.length_b   1.000
_cell.length_c   1.000
_cell.angle_alpha   90.00
_cell.angle_beta   90.00
_cell.angle_gamma   90.00
#
_symmetry.space_group_name_H-M   'P 1'
#
loop_
_entity.id
_entity.type
_entity.pdbx_description
1 polymer ?
#
loop_
_entity_poly.entity_id
_entity_poly.type
_entity_poly.pdbx_seq_one_letter_code
_entity_poly.pdbx_strand_id
1 'polypeptide(L)'
;MRLQALNVGAQVLAGLMLLGISLVTISVLEDADDVLASAAVQETDQLAIADARQGIGGAVGLVTIVAGAGLLAFLVFGAWVGRQVVGPLMRLERTVGFIADGHLQRRVDDAAGLGEVSSLGAYVNRIVDRLRHLERVRVSDDLLARAAIEQLLDEGDRGGAVLDTGGRLVASNAAVRQTLEASGCDAGALLGREPSDPAFGADITEVRDGGVLRGYVARV
;
A
#
# COMPACT_ATOMS: atom_id res chain seq x y z
N MET A 1 -13.46 12.51 -7.60
CA MET A 1 -14.34 13.69 -7.50
C MET A 1 -14.47 14.24 -6.08
N ARG A 2 -14.33 13.42 -5.01
CA ARG A 2 -14.47 13.87 -3.61
C ARG A 2 -13.20 14.49 -3.01
N LEU A 3 -11.98 14.11 -3.43
CA LEU A 3 -10.75 14.84 -3.05
C LEU A 3 -10.69 16.24 -3.67
N GLN A 4 -11.17 16.40 -4.89
CA GLN A 4 -11.38 17.73 -5.48
C GLN A 4 -12.40 18.52 -4.64
N ALA A 5 -13.50 17.91 -4.20
CA ALA A 5 -14.45 18.57 -3.31
C ALA A 5 -13.84 18.95 -1.94
N LEU A 6 -12.89 18.17 -1.42
CA LEU A 6 -12.22 18.46 -0.15
C LEU A 6 -11.19 19.59 -0.29
N ASN A 7 -10.44 19.61 -1.40
CA ASN A 7 -9.54 20.71 -1.72
C ASN A 7 -10.32 22.01 -2.01
N VAL A 8 -11.40 21.93 -2.79
CA VAL A 8 -12.33 23.04 -3.02
C VAL A 8 -12.94 23.49 -1.70
N GLY A 9 -13.32 22.56 -0.81
CA GLY A 9 -13.81 22.88 0.53
C GLY A 9 -12.79 23.65 1.37
N ALA A 10 -11.52 23.21 1.37
CA ALA A 10 -10.45 23.90 2.06
C ALA A 10 -10.17 25.29 1.48
N GLN A 11 -10.18 25.44 0.15
CA GLN A 11 -10.02 26.72 -0.54
C GLN A 11 -11.19 27.67 -0.26
N VAL A 12 -12.43 27.17 -0.26
CA VAL A 12 -13.62 27.95 0.08
C VAL A 12 -13.57 28.38 1.54
N LEU A 13 -13.13 27.50 2.46
CA LEU A 13 -13.02 27.81 3.88
C LEU A 13 -11.91 28.84 4.14
N ALA A 14 -10.76 28.73 3.46
CA ALA A 14 -9.71 29.74 3.49
C ALA A 14 -10.19 31.08 2.90
N GLY A 15 -10.96 31.04 1.79
CA GLY A 15 -11.56 32.22 1.18
C GLY A 15 -12.55 32.90 2.13
N LEU A 16 -13.43 32.14 2.78
CA LEU A 16 -14.37 32.65 3.78
C LEU A 16 -13.66 33.25 5.00
N MET A 17 -12.57 32.63 5.47
CA MET A 17 -11.74 33.19 6.54
C MET A 17 -11.15 34.54 6.14
N LEU A 18 -10.54 34.63 4.96
CA LEU A 18 -9.98 35.89 4.45
C LEU A 18 -11.06 36.96 4.28
N LEU A 19 -12.23 36.59 3.76
CA LEU A 19 -13.35 37.51 3.58
C LEU A 19 -13.89 37.99 4.93
N GLY A 20 -14.00 37.11 5.92
CA GLY A 20 -14.39 37.46 7.29
C GLY A 20 -13.39 38.42 7.95
N ILE A 21 -12.09 38.16 7.81
CA ILE A 21 -11.03 39.05 8.32
C ILE A 21 -11.12 40.41 7.62
N SER A 22 -11.27 40.45 6.30
CA SER A 22 -11.40 41.70 5.53
C SER A 22 -12.64 42.49 5.94
N LEU A 23 -13.80 41.84 6.10
CA LEU A 23 -15.04 42.50 6.49
C LEU A 23 -14.95 43.12 7.88
N VAL A 24 -14.36 42.39 8.82
CA VAL A 24 -14.12 42.90 10.18
C VAL A 24 -13.13 44.07 10.15
N THR A 25 -12.08 43.99 9.33
CA THR A 25 -11.10 45.07 9.18
C THR A 25 -11.74 46.34 8.61
N ILE A 26 -12.62 46.20 7.60
CA ILE A 26 -13.36 47.33 7.02
C ILE A 26 -14.28 47.96 8.06
N SER A 27 -15.05 47.16 8.80
CA SER A 27 -15.96 47.67 9.84
C SER A 27 -15.20 48.43 10.93
N VAL A 28 -14.01 47.96 11.32
CA VAL A 28 -13.16 48.65 12.30
C VAL A 28 -12.60 49.97 11.75
N LEU A 29 -12.31 50.01 10.44
CA LEU A 29 -11.86 51.25 9.79
C LEU A 29 -12.97 52.30 9.74
N GLU A 30 -14.20 51.88 9.40
CA GLU A 30 -15.37 52.76 9.32
C GLU A 30 -15.71 53.36 10.70
N ASP A 31 -15.73 52.53 11.75
CA ASP A 31 -15.90 53.00 13.13
C ASP A 31 -14.78 53.96 13.57
N ALA A 32 -13.54 53.73 13.12
CA ALA A 32 -12.41 54.60 13.45
C ALA A 32 -12.51 55.97 12.77
N ASP A 33 -12.97 56.00 11.52
CA ASP A 33 -13.18 57.23 10.75
C ASP A 33 -14.31 58.09 11.36
N ASP A 34 -15.40 57.49 11.82
CA ASP A 34 -16.50 58.20 12.49
C ASP A 34 -16.06 58.80 13.84
N VAL A 35 -15.23 58.08 14.60
CA VAL A 35 -14.63 58.57 15.85
C VAL A 35 -13.65 59.71 15.60
N LEU A 36 -12.84 59.64 14.54
CA LEU A 36 -11.93 60.71 14.16
C LEU A 36 -12.68 61.96 13.67
N ALA A 37 -13.75 61.78 12.89
CA ALA A 37 -14.58 62.87 12.39
C ALA A 37 -15.31 63.60 13.52
N SER A 38 -15.85 62.87 14.50
CA SER A 38 -16.50 63.45 15.68
C SER A 38 -15.51 64.15 16.62
N ALA A 39 -14.31 63.58 16.82
CA ALA A 39 -13.25 64.20 17.62
C ALA A 39 -12.70 65.50 17.02
N ALA A 40 -12.69 65.64 15.69
CA ALA A 40 -12.25 66.88 15.02
C ALA A 40 -13.25 68.05 15.20
N VAL A 41 -14.51 67.76 15.51
CA VAL A 41 -15.57 68.77 15.70
C VAL A 41 -15.65 69.24 17.16
N GLN A 42 -15.19 68.44 18.13
CA GLN A 42 -15.22 68.77 19.56
C GLN A 42 -13.84 69.24 20.06
N GLU A 43 -13.68 70.56 20.13
CA GLU A 43 -12.55 71.22 20.78
C GLU A 43 -12.58 70.90 22.30
N THR A 44 -11.85 69.86 22.72
CA THR A 44 -11.40 69.59 24.10
C THR A 44 -12.47 69.35 25.17
N ASP A 45 -13.29 68.31 25.02
CA ASP A 45 -14.04 67.75 26.16
C ASP A 45 -13.47 66.37 26.54
N GLN A 46 -12.98 66.22 27.77
CA GLN A 46 -12.34 64.97 28.23
C GLN A 46 -13.28 63.76 28.16
N LEU A 47 -14.59 64.00 28.15
CA LEU A 47 -15.64 63.00 27.93
C LEU A 47 -15.58 62.38 26.52
N ALA A 48 -15.25 63.13 25.47
CA ALA A 48 -15.18 62.62 24.10
C ALA A 48 -14.00 61.65 23.90
N ILE A 49 -12.89 61.89 24.61
CA ILE A 49 -11.71 61.01 24.57
C ILE A 49 -11.98 59.67 25.27
N ALA A 50 -12.79 59.67 26.33
CA ALA A 50 -13.16 58.45 27.05
C ALA A 50 -14.06 57.55 26.18
N ASP A 51 -15.03 58.14 25.47
CA ASP A 51 -15.96 57.41 24.61
C ASP A 51 -15.27 56.83 23.37
N ALA A 52 -14.37 57.62 22.74
CA ALA A 52 -13.52 57.16 21.64
C ALA A 52 -12.65 55.95 22.00
N ARG A 53 -12.08 55.93 23.23
CA ARG A 53 -11.28 54.78 23.71
C ARG A 53 -12.12 53.52 23.91
N GLN A 54 -13.38 53.67 24.33
CA GLN A 54 -14.28 52.54 24.54
C GLN A 54 -14.72 51.92 23.21
N GLY A 55 -14.97 52.75 22.17
CA GLY A 55 -15.25 52.29 20.81
C GLY A 55 -14.10 51.49 20.19
N ILE A 56 -12.88 52.02 20.25
CA ILE A 56 -11.68 51.33 19.73
C ILE A 56 -11.44 50.01 20.48
N GLY A 57 -11.61 49.99 21.80
CA GLY A 57 -11.46 48.79 22.61
C GLY A 57 -12.45 47.68 22.23
N GLY A 58 -13.70 48.03 21.95
CA GLY A 58 -14.72 47.09 21.47
C GLY A 58 -14.39 46.48 20.11
N ALA A 59 -13.99 47.33 19.15
CA ALA A 59 -13.65 46.91 17.79
C ALA A 59 -12.43 45.97 17.76
N VAL A 60 -11.35 46.33 18.48
CA VAL A 60 -10.14 45.47 18.60
C VAL A 60 -10.46 44.15 19.29
N GLY A 61 -11.34 44.15 20.29
CA GLY A 61 -11.80 42.94 20.97
C GLY A 61 -12.50 41.98 20.02
N LEU A 62 -13.42 42.49 19.19
CA LEU A 62 -14.16 41.70 18.20
C LEU A 62 -13.21 41.11 17.15
N VAL A 63 -12.28 41.91 16.60
CA VAL A 63 -11.26 41.43 15.64
C VAL A 63 -10.46 40.28 16.23
N THR A 64 -10.01 40.43 17.47
CA THR A 64 -9.19 39.43 18.16
C THR A 64 -9.96 38.13 18.36
N ILE A 65 -11.24 38.21 18.75
CA ILE A 65 -12.11 37.04 18.92
C ILE A 65 -12.35 36.32 17.59
N VAL A 66 -12.67 37.07 16.53
CA VAL A 66 -12.93 36.49 15.19
C VAL A 66 -11.67 35.85 14.62
N ALA A 67 -10.52 36.52 14.71
CA ALA A 67 -9.25 35.97 14.27
C ALA A 67 -8.86 34.72 15.08
N GLY A 68 -9.05 34.76 16.40
CA GLY A 68 -8.79 33.63 17.29
C GLY A 68 -9.69 32.42 17.00
N ALA A 69 -10.99 32.64 16.82
CA ALA A 69 -11.93 31.59 16.44
C ALA A 69 -11.60 31.00 15.06
N GLY A 70 -11.19 31.85 14.12
CA GLY A 70 -10.77 31.45 12.79
C GLY A 70 -9.55 30.52 12.81
N LEU A 71 -8.52 30.93 13.54
CA LEU A 71 -7.31 30.12 13.73
C LEU A 71 -7.62 28.77 14.42
N LEU A 72 -8.47 28.78 15.46
CA LEU A 72 -8.87 27.55 16.15
C LEU A 72 -9.61 26.59 15.21
N ALA A 73 -10.58 27.09 14.43
CA ALA A 73 -11.30 26.27 13.46
C ALA A 73 -10.37 25.69 12.39
N PHE A 74 -9.39 26.47 11.92
CA PHE A 74 -8.38 25.99 10.98
C PHE A 74 -7.53 24.85 11.57
N LEU A 75 -7.07 24.99 12.82
CA LEU A 75 -6.30 23.95 13.51
C LEU A 75 -7.11 22.67 13.71
N VAL A 76 -8.37 22.79 14.14
CA VAL A 76 -9.26 21.64 14.33
C VAL A 76 -9.53 20.94 13.00
N PHE A 77 -9.78 21.70 11.93
CA PHE A 77 -9.98 21.15 10.60
C PHE A 77 -8.72 20.45 10.07
N GLY A 78 -7.55 21.06 10.22
CA GLY A 78 -6.27 20.45 9.84
C GLY A 78 -6.00 19.15 10.59
N ALA A 79 -6.24 19.12 11.90
CA ALA A 79 -6.10 17.92 12.72
C ALA A 79 -7.09 16.81 12.30
N TRP A 80 -8.33 17.19 11.96
CA TRP A 80 -9.35 16.28 11.45
C TRP A 80 -8.96 15.68 10.10
N VAL A 81 -8.51 16.50 9.13
CA VAL A 81 -8.03 16.04 7.82
C VAL A 81 -6.81 15.13 7.97
N GLY A 82 -5.85 15.49 8.82
CA GLY A 82 -4.68 14.65 9.09
C GLY A 82 -5.06 13.25 9.60
N ARG A 83 -6.04 13.17 10.51
CA ARG A 83 -6.55 11.89 11.01
C ARG A 83 -7.35 11.11 9.97
N GLN A 84 -8.14 11.77 9.13
CA GLN A 84 -9.07 11.12 8.19
C GLN A 84 -8.45 10.77 6.84
N VAL A 85 -7.39 11.46 6.42
CA VAL A 85 -6.77 11.29 5.09
C VAL A 85 -5.34 10.79 5.20
N VAL A 86 -4.48 11.52 5.91
CA VAL A 86 -3.03 11.21 5.98
C VAL A 86 -2.79 9.91 6.74
N GLY A 87 -3.42 9.73 7.91
CA GLY A 87 -3.27 8.51 8.70
C GLY A 87 -3.64 7.22 7.94
N PRO A 88 -4.80 7.17 7.25
CA PRO A 88 -5.17 6.05 6.40
C PRO A 88 -4.22 5.83 5.21
N LEU A 89 -3.76 6.89 4.55
CA LEU A 89 -2.79 6.77 3.45
C LEU A 89 -1.47 6.16 3.90
N MET A 90 -0.92 6.59 5.05
CA MET A 90 0.30 5.99 5.60
C MET A 90 0.12 4.51 5.97
N ARG A 91 -1.08 4.11 6.43
CA ARG A 91 -1.40 2.70 6.71
C ARG A 91 -1.50 1.88 5.43
N LEU A 92 -2.10 2.44 4.39
CA LEU A 92 -2.18 1.84 3.07
C LEU A 92 -0.77 1.62 2.48
N GLU A 93 0.07 2.65 2.52
CA GLU A 93 1.45 2.61 2.03
C GLU A 93 2.25 1.49 2.71
N ARG A 94 2.22 1.42 4.05
CA ARG A 94 2.88 0.33 4.78
C ARG A 94 2.34 -1.03 4.38
N THR A 95 1.02 -1.18 4.24
CA THR A 95 0.40 -2.45 3.85
C THR A 95 0.83 -2.89 2.46
N VAL A 96 0.90 -1.94 1.51
CA VAL A 96 1.43 -2.20 0.16
C VAL A 96 2.91 -2.57 0.21
N GLY A 97 3.71 -1.95 1.09
CA GLY A 97 5.09 -2.36 1.35
C GLY A 97 5.19 -3.83 1.79
N PHE A 98 4.40 -4.24 2.79
CA PHE A 98 4.36 -5.64 3.22
C PHE A 98 3.92 -6.60 2.11
N ILE A 99 2.97 -6.19 1.26
CA ILE A 99 2.53 -6.99 0.10
C ILE A 99 3.68 -7.14 -0.90
N ALA A 100 4.46 -6.07 -1.14
CA ALA A 100 5.62 -6.10 -2.02
C ALA A 100 6.72 -7.03 -1.49
N ASP A 101 6.85 -7.15 -0.16
CA ASP A 101 7.76 -8.10 0.51
C ASP A 101 7.25 -9.56 0.49
N GLY A 102 6.13 -9.84 -0.18
CA GLY A 102 5.54 -11.18 -0.31
C GLY A 102 4.58 -11.57 0.82
N HIS A 103 4.32 -10.68 1.79
CA HIS A 103 3.35 -10.95 2.86
C HIS A 103 1.91 -10.71 2.39
N LEU A 104 1.43 -11.58 1.50
CA LEU A 104 0.09 -11.48 0.92
C LEU A 104 -1.03 -11.65 1.94
N GLN A 105 -0.77 -12.09 3.17
CA GLN A 105 -1.77 -12.37 4.21
C GLN A 105 -2.44 -11.10 4.77
N ARG A 106 -1.75 -9.96 4.71
CA ARG A 106 -2.25 -8.69 5.24
C ARG A 106 -3.31 -8.08 4.33
N ARG A 107 -4.33 -7.47 4.92
CA ARG A 107 -5.38 -6.71 4.21
C ARG A 107 -5.38 -5.26 4.67
N VAL A 108 -5.86 -4.39 3.80
CA VAL A 108 -6.17 -3.00 4.16
C VAL A 108 -7.50 -2.99 4.89
N ASP A 109 -7.55 -2.39 6.08
CA ASP A 109 -8.79 -2.21 6.83
C ASP A 109 -9.70 -1.20 6.12
N ASP A 110 -10.88 -1.66 5.66
CA ASP A 110 -11.82 -0.85 4.88
C ASP A 110 -12.45 0.31 5.68
N ALA A 111 -12.36 0.29 7.01
CA ALA A 111 -13.12 1.16 7.90
C ALA A 111 -12.49 2.54 8.17
N ALA A 112 -11.24 2.80 7.77
CA ALA A 112 -10.47 3.91 8.34
C ALA A 112 -10.43 5.21 7.51
N GLY A 113 -10.94 5.26 6.27
CA GLY A 113 -10.71 6.39 5.37
C GLY A 113 -11.96 6.95 4.69
N LEU A 114 -11.91 8.23 4.33
CA LEU A 114 -12.96 8.88 3.54
C LEU A 114 -12.97 8.35 2.09
N GLY A 115 -14.10 7.76 1.68
CA GLY A 115 -14.56 7.49 0.32
C GLY A 115 -13.54 7.01 -0.73
N GLU A 116 -12.67 7.91 -1.20
CA GLU A 116 -11.66 7.60 -2.21
C GLU A 116 -10.48 6.81 -1.63
N VAL A 117 -10.12 7.03 -0.36
CA VAL A 117 -9.08 6.24 0.29
C VAL A 117 -9.58 4.83 0.60
N SER A 118 -10.85 4.68 1.03
CA SER A 118 -11.44 3.36 1.25
C SER A 118 -11.62 2.58 -0.06
N SER A 119 -12.03 3.25 -1.14
CA SER A 119 -12.12 2.60 -2.45
C SER A 119 -10.76 2.14 -2.97
N LEU A 120 -9.70 2.93 -2.75
CA LEU A 120 -8.33 2.54 -3.07
C LEU A 120 -7.89 1.31 -2.27
N GLY A 121 -8.20 1.27 -0.96
CA GLY A 121 -7.98 0.08 -0.13
C GLY A 121 -8.67 -1.17 -0.68
N ALA A 122 -9.92 -1.04 -1.12
CA ALA A 122 -10.66 -2.13 -1.74
C ALA A 122 -10.08 -2.59 -3.08
N TYR A 123 -9.51 -1.69 -3.90
CA TYR A 123 -8.79 -2.08 -5.11
C TYR A 123 -7.51 -2.84 -4.79
N VAL A 124 -6.73 -2.40 -3.80
CA VAL A 124 -5.53 -3.11 -3.33
C VAL A 124 -5.90 -4.51 -2.84
N ASN A 125 -6.94 -4.64 -2.01
CA ASN A 125 -7.42 -5.93 -1.53
C ASN A 125 -7.81 -6.87 -2.68
N ARG A 126 -8.46 -6.36 -3.74
CA ARG A 126 -8.78 -7.16 -4.95
C ARG A 126 -7.53 -7.62 -5.69
N ILE A 127 -6.49 -6.78 -5.78
CA ILE A 127 -5.21 -7.17 -6.40
C ILE A 127 -4.56 -8.29 -5.58
N VAL A 128 -4.51 -8.16 -4.26
CA VAL A 128 -3.97 -9.19 -3.36
C VAL A 128 -4.72 -10.51 -3.52
N ASP A 129 -6.05 -10.48 -3.57
CA ASP A 129 -6.85 -11.69 -3.77
C ASP A 129 -6.58 -12.36 -5.12
N ARG A 130 -6.35 -11.56 -6.17
CA ARG A 130 -5.98 -12.09 -7.49
C ARG A 130 -4.58 -12.69 -7.49
N LEU A 131 -3.61 -12.07 -6.82
CA LEU A 131 -2.25 -12.61 -6.65
C LEU A 131 -2.29 -13.95 -5.91
N ARG A 132 -3.02 -14.02 -4.78
CA ARG A 132 -3.20 -15.28 -4.03
C ARG A 132 -3.87 -16.37 -4.88
N HIS A 133 -4.82 -16.00 -5.72
CA HIS A 133 -5.46 -16.97 -6.60
C HIS A 133 -4.48 -17.51 -7.65
N LEU A 134 -3.70 -16.64 -8.29
CA LEU A 134 -2.68 -17.04 -9.26
C LEU A 134 -1.59 -17.93 -8.63
N GLU A 135 -1.18 -17.64 -7.40
CA GLU A 135 -0.23 -18.48 -6.67
C GLU A 135 -0.78 -19.88 -6.40
N ARG A 136 -2.05 -19.98 -5.97
CA ARG A 136 -2.71 -21.30 -5.78
C ARG A 136 -2.85 -22.08 -7.08
N VAL A 137 -3.19 -21.40 -8.18
CA VAL A 137 -3.30 -22.04 -9.50
C VAL A 137 -1.94 -22.55 -9.94
N ARG A 138 -0.86 -21.76 -9.80
CA ARG A 138 0.51 -22.22 -10.11
C ARG A 138 0.93 -23.43 -9.29
N VAL A 139 0.69 -23.42 -7.98
CA VAL A 139 1.00 -24.58 -7.13
C VAL A 139 0.20 -25.82 -7.58
N SER A 140 -1.06 -25.64 -7.97
CA SER A 140 -1.88 -26.74 -8.50
C SER A 140 -1.35 -27.25 -9.84
N ASP A 141 -0.97 -26.36 -10.76
CA ASP A 141 -0.43 -26.71 -12.07
C ASP A 141 0.92 -27.43 -11.94
N ASP A 142 1.79 -26.99 -11.04
CA ASP A 142 3.07 -27.65 -10.75
C ASP A 142 2.87 -29.06 -10.20
N LEU A 143 1.86 -29.26 -9.33
CA LEU A 143 1.51 -30.59 -8.82
C LEU A 143 0.94 -31.50 -9.91
N LEU A 144 0.07 -30.97 -10.78
CA LEU A 144 -0.49 -31.71 -11.91
C LEU A 144 0.59 -32.06 -12.94
N ALA A 145 1.50 -31.13 -13.24
CA ALA A 145 2.63 -31.37 -14.13
C ALA A 145 3.55 -32.46 -13.56
N ARG A 146 3.83 -32.44 -12.26
CA ARG A 146 4.59 -33.51 -11.58
C ARG A 146 3.88 -34.85 -11.67
N ALA A 147 2.59 -34.91 -11.37
CA ALA A 147 1.81 -36.15 -11.46
C ALA A 147 1.76 -36.70 -12.90
N ALA A 148 1.62 -35.83 -13.90
CA ALA A 148 1.64 -36.23 -15.30
C ALA A 148 3.01 -36.78 -15.74
N ILE A 149 4.11 -36.14 -15.29
CA ILE A 149 5.47 -36.64 -15.54
C ILE A 149 5.66 -38.00 -14.88
N GLU A 150 5.23 -38.19 -13.64
CA GLU A 150 5.29 -39.48 -12.93
C GLU A 150 4.50 -40.57 -13.66
N GLN A 151 3.29 -40.26 -14.14
CA GLN A 151 2.48 -41.22 -14.87
C GLN A 151 3.13 -41.64 -16.20
N LEU A 152 3.63 -40.69 -16.99
CA LEU A 152 4.34 -40.99 -18.24
C LEU A 152 5.60 -41.82 -18.02
N LEU A 153 6.26 -41.57 -16.90
CA LEU A 153 7.46 -42.27 -16.46
C LEU A 153 7.14 -43.71 -16.00
N ASP A 154 6.01 -43.94 -15.35
CA ASP A 154 5.57 -45.27 -14.89
C ASP A 154 4.93 -46.12 -16.00
N GLU A 155 4.39 -45.51 -17.06
CA GLU A 155 3.89 -46.24 -18.25
C GLU A 155 5.00 -46.90 -19.08
N GLY A 156 6.25 -46.45 -18.92
CA GLY A 156 7.41 -47.04 -19.59
C GLY A 156 8.00 -48.22 -18.81
N ASP A 157 8.18 -49.37 -19.48
CA ASP A 157 8.91 -50.54 -18.96
C ASP A 157 10.42 -50.29 -18.70
N ARG A 158 10.88 -49.04 -18.86
CA ARG A 158 12.27 -48.61 -18.70
C ARG A 158 12.36 -47.59 -17.58
N GLY A 159 13.43 -47.69 -16.79
CA GLY A 159 13.78 -46.68 -15.80
C GLY A 159 13.92 -45.30 -16.44
N GLY A 160 13.16 -44.32 -15.94
CA GLY A 160 13.20 -42.94 -16.41
C GLY A 160 13.34 -41.97 -15.24
N ALA A 161 14.19 -40.97 -15.43
CA ALA A 161 14.44 -39.90 -14.48
C ALA A 161 14.48 -38.55 -15.21
N VAL A 162 13.96 -37.52 -14.57
CA VAL A 162 14.01 -36.13 -15.05
C VAL A 162 14.92 -35.34 -14.13
N LEU A 163 15.87 -34.63 -14.72
CA LEU A 163 16.86 -33.83 -14.02
C LEU A 163 16.70 -32.37 -14.45
N ASP A 164 17.02 -31.42 -13.56
CA ASP A 164 17.01 -29.99 -13.91
C ASP A 164 18.25 -29.60 -14.72
N THR A 165 18.35 -28.32 -15.09
CA THR A 165 19.50 -27.79 -15.84
C THR A 165 20.82 -27.81 -15.05
N GLY A 166 20.76 -27.87 -13.72
CA GLY A 166 21.90 -28.12 -12.83
C GLY A 166 22.17 -29.61 -12.59
N GLY A 167 21.42 -30.51 -13.24
CA GLY A 167 21.53 -31.95 -13.12
C GLY A 167 20.85 -32.52 -11.88
N ARG A 168 20.10 -31.75 -11.09
CA ARG A 168 19.46 -32.25 -9.87
C ARG A 168 18.27 -33.13 -10.21
N LEU A 169 18.09 -34.24 -9.50
CA LEU A 169 16.96 -35.15 -9.73
C LEU A 169 15.65 -34.45 -9.33
N VAL A 170 14.75 -34.28 -10.31
CA VAL A 170 13.44 -33.63 -10.16
C VAL A 170 12.32 -34.66 -10.00
N ALA A 171 12.35 -35.73 -10.81
CA ALA A 171 11.38 -36.83 -10.77
C ALA A 171 12.03 -38.14 -11.24
N SER A 172 11.53 -39.28 -10.76
CA SER A 172 11.99 -40.60 -11.17
C SER A 172 10.87 -41.64 -11.05
N ASN A 173 10.82 -42.58 -11.97
CA ASN A 173 9.80 -43.64 -11.98
C ASN A 173 10.06 -44.72 -10.91
N ALA A 174 9.09 -45.63 -10.71
CA ALA A 174 9.22 -46.72 -9.74
C ALA A 174 10.43 -47.64 -10.02
N ALA A 175 10.73 -47.89 -11.29
CA ALA A 175 11.87 -48.72 -11.68
C ALA A 175 13.20 -48.08 -11.23
N VAL A 176 13.45 -46.79 -11.52
CA VAL A 176 14.65 -46.08 -11.07
C VAL A 176 14.75 -46.07 -9.54
N ARG A 177 13.63 -45.88 -8.83
CA ARG A 177 13.61 -45.92 -7.36
C ARG A 177 14.02 -47.29 -6.83
N GLN A 178 13.46 -48.37 -7.36
CA GLN A 178 13.86 -49.74 -6.99
C GLN A 178 15.34 -50.00 -7.23
N THR A 179 15.88 -49.51 -8.35
CA THR A 179 17.30 -49.72 -8.67
C THR A 179 18.22 -48.92 -7.74
N LEU A 180 17.84 -47.70 -7.39
CA LEU A 180 18.56 -46.87 -6.40
C LEU A 180 18.53 -47.50 -5.01
N GLU A 181 17.35 -47.96 -4.56
CA GLU A 181 17.18 -48.64 -3.28
C GLU A 181 17.98 -49.95 -3.21
N ALA A 182 17.98 -50.74 -4.28
CA ALA A 182 18.80 -51.94 -4.39
C ALA A 182 20.30 -51.64 -4.33
N SER A 183 20.71 -50.43 -4.74
CA SER A 183 22.08 -49.92 -4.65
C SER A 183 22.40 -49.30 -3.29
N GLY A 184 21.46 -49.34 -2.32
CA GLY A 184 21.60 -48.75 -0.99
C GLY A 184 21.45 -47.22 -0.96
N CYS A 185 20.95 -46.61 -2.03
CA CYS A 185 20.70 -45.18 -2.12
C CYS A 185 19.21 -44.88 -1.88
N ASP A 186 18.92 -44.03 -0.89
CA ASP A 186 17.57 -43.53 -0.67
C ASP A 186 17.23 -42.50 -1.76
N ALA A 187 16.35 -42.89 -2.70
CA ALA A 187 15.91 -42.03 -3.79
C ALA A 187 15.23 -40.74 -3.29
N GLY A 188 14.56 -40.78 -2.12
CA GLY A 188 13.97 -39.61 -1.49
C GLY A 188 15.01 -38.60 -1.00
N ALA A 189 16.18 -39.09 -0.57
CA ALA A 189 17.30 -38.25 -0.14
C ALA A 189 18.08 -37.61 -1.29
N LEU A 190 17.91 -38.12 -2.52
CA LEU A 190 18.58 -37.63 -3.74
C LEU A 190 17.78 -36.56 -4.49
N LEU A 191 16.48 -36.42 -4.21
CA LEU A 191 15.64 -35.36 -4.77
C LEU A 191 16.22 -33.97 -4.42
N GLY A 192 16.58 -33.22 -5.46
CA GLY A 192 17.18 -31.89 -5.31
C GLY A 192 18.68 -31.85 -4.99
N ARG A 193 19.39 -32.99 -4.94
CA ARG A 193 20.86 -33.03 -4.83
C ARG A 193 21.54 -33.04 -6.20
N GLU A 194 22.75 -32.51 -6.25
CA GLU A 194 23.55 -32.50 -7.48
C GLU A 194 24.08 -33.90 -7.82
N PRO A 195 24.09 -34.28 -9.09
CA PRO A 195 24.46 -35.62 -9.55
C PRO A 195 25.98 -35.85 -9.52
N SER A 196 26.77 -34.81 -9.23
CA SER A 196 28.21 -34.88 -9.01
C SER A 196 28.58 -35.51 -7.66
N ASP A 197 27.59 -35.81 -6.80
CA ASP A 197 27.81 -36.56 -5.57
C ASP A 197 28.28 -37.99 -5.92
N PRO A 198 29.49 -38.42 -5.51
CA PRO A 198 30.03 -39.74 -5.83
C PRO A 198 29.14 -40.90 -5.35
N ALA A 199 28.16 -40.63 -4.48
CA ALA A 199 27.12 -41.58 -4.11
C ALA A 199 26.22 -42.04 -5.28
N PHE A 200 26.12 -41.26 -6.38
CA PHE A 200 25.17 -41.55 -7.44
C PHE A 200 25.52 -42.76 -8.32
N GLY A 201 26.78 -43.24 -8.31
CA GLY A 201 27.22 -44.57 -8.78
C GLY A 201 26.84 -45.06 -10.19
N ALA A 202 26.02 -44.33 -10.94
CA ALA A 202 25.36 -44.76 -12.17
C ALA A 202 25.94 -44.06 -13.39
N ASP A 203 26.09 -44.83 -14.48
CA ASP A 203 26.59 -44.32 -15.75
C ASP A 203 25.45 -43.55 -16.46
N ILE A 204 25.40 -42.23 -16.24
CA ILE A 204 24.34 -41.37 -16.74
C ILE A 204 24.56 -41.13 -18.24
N THR A 205 23.70 -41.68 -19.10
CA THR A 205 23.77 -41.44 -20.54
C THR A 205 22.89 -40.23 -20.91
N GLU A 206 23.51 -39.14 -21.40
CA GLU A 206 22.79 -37.95 -21.87
C GLU A 206 21.98 -38.31 -23.13
N VAL A 207 20.65 -38.23 -23.07
CA VAL A 207 19.78 -38.38 -24.25
C VAL A 207 19.44 -36.99 -24.77
N ARG A 208 20.14 -36.57 -25.82
CA ARG A 208 19.80 -35.33 -26.54
C ARG A 208 18.72 -35.61 -27.55
N ASP A 209 17.50 -35.17 -27.25
CA ASP A 209 16.45 -35.09 -28.27
C ASP A 209 16.12 -33.63 -28.58
N GLY A 210 16.45 -33.21 -29.80
CA GLY A 210 15.74 -32.18 -30.56
C GLY A 210 15.61 -30.74 -30.04
N GLY A 211 16.04 -30.38 -28.83
CA GLY A 211 16.35 -28.99 -28.47
C GLY A 211 15.51 -28.26 -27.42
N VAL A 212 14.76 -28.91 -26.51
CA VAL A 212 14.10 -28.13 -25.41
C VAL A 212 14.23 -28.74 -24.01
N LEU A 213 14.54 -30.02 -23.84
CA LEU A 213 14.71 -30.65 -22.52
C LEU A 213 15.97 -31.51 -22.47
N ARG A 214 16.92 -31.16 -21.59
CA ARG A 214 18.05 -32.04 -21.23
C ARG A 214 17.55 -33.06 -20.22
N GLY A 215 16.93 -34.15 -20.69
CA GLY A 215 16.69 -35.32 -19.87
C GLY A 215 17.95 -36.20 -19.87
N TYR A 216 18.44 -36.62 -18.71
CA TYR A 216 19.41 -37.71 -18.68
C TYR A 216 18.68 -38.99 -18.30
N VAL A 217 18.90 -40.04 -19.09
CA VAL A 217 18.38 -41.37 -18.79
C VAL A 217 19.54 -42.11 -18.14
N ALA A 218 19.43 -42.37 -16.84
CA ALA A 218 20.33 -43.33 -16.20
C ALA A 218 19.98 -44.71 -16.77
N ARG A 219 20.89 -45.27 -17.58
CA ARG A 219 20.77 -46.65 -18.04
C ARG A 219 21.47 -47.51 -17.00
N VAL A 220 20.69 -48.18 -16.17
CA VAL A 220 21.20 -49.28 -15.32
C VAL A 220 21.10 -50.57 -16.11
#